data_AF-A0A8T2P3Y4-F1
#
_entry.id   AF-A0A8T2P3Y4-F1
#
_cell.length_a   1.000
_cell.length_b   1.000
_cell.length_c   1.000
_cell.angle_alpha   90.00
_cell.angle_beta   90.00
_cell.angle_gamma   90.00
#
_symmetry.space_group_name_H-M   'P 1'
#
loop_
_entity.id
_entity.type
_entity.pdbx_description
1 polymer ?
#
loop_
_entity_poly.entity_id
_entity_poly.type
_entity_poly.pdbx_seq_one_letter_code
_entity_poly.pdbx_strand_id
1 'polypeptide(L)'
;MSPIWRYRLLKNSLYAKFANSSFPIPSKSSRQPIRSYNIAACMPEAASFQGVGDHKGLYEFSINQGDSFWGAVGRQRLSWITPFHTVQNCDLKQGKIKWFEGGQLNVSVNCVDRHVHTCPERVALIWERDEPGTEVTITYRQLLELTCRLGNLFRRLGVRQGECITLYLPPCPLTVAAMLACARIGAIHNVVFAGFSAEALAERIRDGEGSALKISTSGSEPALAPQD
;
A
#
# COMPACT_ATOMS: atom_id res chain seq x y z
N MET A 1 -33.00 -28.11 -13.76
CA MET A 1 -33.10 -27.46 -12.43
C MET A 1 -31.78 -26.74 -12.17
N SER A 2 -31.79 -25.42 -12.41
CA SER A 2 -30.73 -24.47 -12.03
C SER A 2 -31.17 -23.78 -10.73
N PRO A 3 -30.24 -23.28 -9.90
CA PRO A 3 -30.08 -21.83 -9.90
C PRO A 3 -28.62 -21.38 -9.70
N ILE A 4 -27.89 -21.33 -10.82
CA ILE A 4 -27.00 -20.21 -11.13
C ILE A 4 -27.92 -19.04 -11.51
N TRP A 5 -27.59 -17.80 -11.14
CA TRP A 5 -28.34 -16.53 -11.32
C TRP A 5 -29.17 -16.02 -10.12
N ARG A 6 -28.51 -15.33 -9.18
CA ARG A 6 -29.12 -14.24 -8.37
C ARG A 6 -28.07 -13.17 -8.02
N TYR A 7 -27.54 -12.49 -9.04
CA TYR A 7 -26.74 -11.25 -8.85
C TYR A 7 -27.24 -10.08 -9.70
N ARG A 8 -28.48 -10.15 -10.15
CA ARG A 8 -29.10 -9.12 -10.99
C ARG A 8 -30.52 -8.91 -10.50
N LEU A 9 -30.70 -8.08 -9.47
CA LEU A 9 -31.95 -7.35 -9.16
C LEU A 9 -31.91 -6.43 -7.92
N LEU A 10 -30.74 -6.00 -7.42
CA LEU A 10 -30.66 -4.90 -6.42
C LEU A 10 -29.86 -3.67 -6.86
N LYS A 11 -29.30 -3.65 -8.09
CA LYS A 11 -28.65 -2.45 -8.66
C LYS A 11 -29.58 -1.52 -9.44
N ASN A 12 -30.85 -1.89 -9.68
CA ASN A 12 -31.76 -1.07 -10.51
C ASN A 12 -32.71 -0.14 -9.75
N SER A 13 -32.91 -0.31 -8.44
CA SER A 13 -33.84 0.58 -7.69
C SER A 13 -33.16 1.86 -7.21
N LEU A 14 -31.87 1.81 -6.85
CA LEU A 14 -31.11 2.99 -6.44
C LEU A 14 -30.62 3.82 -7.64
N TYR A 15 -30.19 3.20 -8.73
CA TYR A 15 -29.76 3.93 -9.94
C TYR A 15 -30.91 4.65 -10.67
N ALA A 16 -32.11 4.08 -10.67
CA ALA A 16 -33.27 4.68 -11.34
C ALA A 16 -33.76 5.97 -10.64
N LYS A 17 -33.53 6.12 -9.33
CA LYS A 17 -33.84 7.37 -8.61
C LYS A 17 -32.86 8.51 -8.90
N PHE A 18 -31.65 8.21 -9.37
CA PHE A 18 -30.67 9.23 -9.77
C PHE A 18 -30.77 9.63 -11.25
N ALA A 19 -31.35 8.78 -12.11
CA ALA A 19 -31.41 9.02 -13.55
C ALA A 19 -32.51 10.02 -13.99
N ASN A 20 -33.53 10.25 -13.16
CA ASN A 20 -34.68 11.11 -13.49
C ASN A 20 -34.76 12.43 -12.72
N SER A 21 -33.76 12.76 -11.90
CA SER A 21 -33.63 14.10 -11.32
C SER A 21 -32.82 14.97 -12.29
N SER A 22 -33.50 15.91 -12.96
CA SER A 22 -32.86 17.00 -13.70
C SER A 22 -32.03 17.84 -12.72
N PHE A 23 -30.79 17.44 -12.48
CA PHE A 23 -29.84 18.28 -11.76
C PHE A 23 -29.48 19.46 -12.66
N PRO A 24 -29.66 20.71 -12.20
CA PRO A 24 -29.20 21.86 -12.98
C PRO A 24 -27.69 21.74 -13.17
N ILE A 25 -27.26 21.69 -14.44
CA ILE A 25 -25.84 21.76 -14.81
C ILE A 25 -25.36 23.14 -14.35
N PRO A 26 -24.38 23.25 -13.43
CA PRO A 26 -23.88 24.54 -13.01
C PRO A 26 -23.30 25.25 -14.23
N SER A 27 -23.89 26.38 -14.61
CA SER A 27 -23.30 27.29 -15.59
C SER A 27 -21.89 27.65 -15.12
N LYS A 28 -20.92 27.59 -16.05
CA LYS A 28 -19.48 27.86 -15.87
C LYS A 28 -19.15 28.43 -14.48
N SER A 29 -18.95 27.52 -13.53
CA SER A 29 -18.56 27.85 -12.16
C SER A 29 -17.40 28.83 -12.23
N SER A 30 -17.58 30.00 -11.63
CA SER A 30 -16.47 30.86 -11.25
C SER A 30 -15.38 29.98 -10.66
N ARG A 31 -14.14 30.10 -11.15
CA ARG A 31 -13.00 29.48 -10.47
C ARG A 31 -12.94 30.14 -9.11
N GLN A 32 -13.49 29.46 -8.10
CA GLN A 32 -13.22 29.81 -6.71
C GLN A 32 -11.70 29.86 -6.59
N PRO A 33 -11.11 30.93 -6.03
CA PRO A 33 -9.67 30.99 -5.86
C PRO A 33 -9.26 29.72 -5.10
N ILE A 34 -8.31 28.99 -5.68
CA ILE A 34 -7.78 27.76 -5.07
C ILE A 34 -7.40 28.14 -3.65
N ARG A 35 -8.06 27.51 -2.67
CA ARG A 35 -7.77 27.69 -1.24
C ARG A 35 -6.26 27.64 -1.09
N SER A 36 -5.65 28.70 -0.54
CA SER A 36 -4.20 28.79 -0.41
C SER A 36 -3.68 27.51 0.24
N TYR A 37 -2.85 26.77 -0.48
CA TYR A 37 -2.31 25.51 0.03
C TYR A 37 -1.30 25.84 1.12
N ASN A 38 -1.59 25.42 2.36
CA ASN A 38 -0.61 25.52 3.44
C ASN A 38 0.44 24.42 3.27
N ILE A 39 1.49 24.73 2.49
CA ILE A 39 2.58 23.81 2.20
C ILE A 39 3.26 23.35 3.49
N ALA A 40 3.46 24.24 4.45
CA ALA A 40 4.11 23.91 5.72
C ALA A 40 3.33 22.84 6.51
N ALA A 41 1.99 22.80 6.41
CA ALA A 41 1.18 21.79 7.08
C ALA A 41 1.29 20.39 6.43
N CYS A 42 1.45 20.33 5.10
CA CYS A 42 1.50 19.06 4.37
C CYS A 42 2.93 18.54 4.13
N MET A 43 3.88 19.47 4.14
CA MET A 43 5.30 19.23 3.83
C MET A 43 6.20 20.04 4.75
N PRO A 44 6.44 19.58 5.99
CA PRO A 44 7.36 20.24 6.92
C PRO A 44 8.77 20.43 6.33
N GLU A 45 9.19 19.53 5.43
CA GLU A 45 10.46 19.60 4.71
C GLU A 45 10.61 20.92 3.92
N ALA A 46 9.49 21.47 3.44
CA ALA A 46 9.48 22.67 2.61
C ALA A 46 9.95 23.92 3.35
N ALA A 47 9.97 23.92 4.68
CA ALA A 47 10.57 24.98 5.48
C ALA A 47 12.07 25.19 5.17
N SER A 48 12.74 24.15 4.66
CA SER A 48 14.14 24.23 4.23
C SER A 48 14.34 24.73 2.79
N PHE A 49 13.27 24.89 2.00
CA PHE A 49 13.35 25.28 0.60
C PHE A 49 13.21 26.81 0.46
N GLN A 50 14.28 27.47 0.04
CA GLN A 50 14.28 28.92 -0.15
C GLN A 50 13.41 29.32 -1.34
N GLY A 51 12.61 30.38 -1.17
CA GLY A 51 11.80 30.95 -2.26
C GLY A 51 10.54 30.17 -2.63
N VAL A 52 10.18 29.14 -1.87
CA VAL A 52 8.98 28.32 -2.11
C VAL A 52 7.83 28.80 -1.24
N GLY A 53 6.90 29.57 -1.83
CA GLY A 53 5.73 30.10 -1.14
C GLY A 53 4.39 29.47 -1.56
N ASP A 54 4.34 28.84 -2.73
CA ASP A 54 3.12 28.27 -3.30
C ASP A 54 3.40 26.94 -4.02
N HIS A 55 2.32 26.27 -4.44
CA HIS A 55 2.41 24.97 -5.10
C HIS A 55 3.27 25.04 -6.37
N LYS A 56 3.16 26.15 -7.13
CA LYS A 56 3.91 26.34 -8.36
C LYS A 56 5.42 26.39 -8.08
N GLY A 57 5.83 27.20 -7.11
CA GLY A 57 7.23 27.28 -6.68
C GLY A 57 7.75 25.95 -6.13
N LEU A 58 6.92 25.21 -5.39
CA LEU A 58 7.28 23.88 -4.88
C LEU A 58 7.50 22.88 -6.00
N TYR A 59 6.61 22.88 -7.00
CA TYR A 59 6.73 22.03 -8.18
C TYR A 59 8.02 22.36 -8.95
N GLU A 60 8.23 23.65 -9.28
CA GLU A 60 9.44 24.10 -9.98
C GLU A 60 10.71 23.74 -9.21
N PHE A 61 10.70 23.87 -7.88
CA PHE A 61 11.82 23.47 -7.04
C PHE A 61 12.07 21.95 -7.09
N SER A 62 11.02 21.12 -7.07
CA SER A 62 11.19 19.65 -7.15
C SER A 62 11.80 19.15 -8.45
N ILE A 63 11.64 19.91 -9.54
CA ILE A 63 12.22 19.61 -10.86
C ILE A 63 13.62 20.21 -10.97
N ASN A 64 13.77 21.50 -10.68
CA ASN A 64 15.02 22.23 -10.90
C ASN A 64 16.08 21.94 -9.83
N GLN A 65 15.65 21.62 -8.61
CA GLN A 65 16.48 21.31 -7.44
C GLN A 65 16.13 19.93 -6.88
N GLY A 66 16.01 18.93 -7.76
CA GLY A 66 15.51 17.60 -7.42
C GLY A 66 16.29 16.90 -6.30
N ASP A 67 17.62 16.99 -6.29
CA ASP A 67 18.44 16.36 -5.24
C ASP A 67 18.17 16.98 -3.86
N SER A 68 18.06 18.30 -3.80
CA SER A 68 17.72 19.02 -2.57
C SER A 68 16.32 18.66 -2.10
N PHE A 69 15.35 18.66 -3.01
CA PHE A 69 13.96 18.34 -2.71
C PHE A 69 13.78 16.89 -2.23
N TRP A 70 14.12 15.92 -3.08
CA TRP A 70 13.93 14.50 -2.80
C TRP A 70 14.88 14.00 -1.72
N GLY A 71 16.07 14.60 -1.58
CA GLY A 71 16.98 14.34 -0.49
C GLY A 71 16.42 14.76 0.86
N ALA A 72 15.72 15.90 0.95
CA ALA A 72 15.03 16.32 2.17
C ALA A 72 13.85 15.38 2.48
N VAL A 73 13.01 15.09 1.47
CA VAL A 73 11.86 14.18 1.62
C VAL A 73 12.28 12.79 2.06
N GLY A 74 13.26 12.19 1.39
CA GLY A 74 13.74 10.84 1.68
C GLY A 74 14.30 10.72 3.10
N ARG A 75 15.04 11.73 3.58
CA ARG A 75 15.61 11.72 4.94
C ARG A 75 14.58 11.94 6.04
N GLN A 76 13.57 12.78 5.80
CA GLN A 76 12.60 13.15 6.83
C GLN A 76 11.41 12.18 6.92
N ARG A 77 10.99 11.56 5.81
CA ARG A 77 9.80 10.70 5.77
C ARG A 77 10.07 9.22 6.00
N LEU A 78 11.30 8.77 5.75
CA LEU A 78 11.69 7.37 5.86
C LEU A 78 12.76 7.19 6.92
N SER A 79 12.63 6.10 7.67
CA SER A 79 13.63 5.61 8.60
C SER A 79 14.59 4.69 7.84
N TRP A 80 15.85 5.11 7.79
CA TRP A 80 16.93 4.38 7.13
C TRP A 80 17.74 3.61 8.16
N ILE A 81 18.12 2.38 7.82
CA ILE A 81 19.12 1.58 8.55
C ILE A 81 20.51 2.14 8.23
N THR A 82 20.78 2.37 6.94
CA THR A 82 21.97 3.05 6.45
C THR A 82 21.53 4.25 5.61
N PRO A 83 21.98 5.48 5.92
CA PRO A 83 21.65 6.65 5.11
C PRO A 83 22.18 6.53 3.67
N PHE A 84 21.42 7.04 2.71
CA PHE A 84 21.89 7.14 1.33
C PHE A 84 22.89 8.29 1.16
N HIS A 85 23.84 8.13 0.24
CA HIS A 85 24.80 9.18 -0.12
C HIS A 85 24.44 9.90 -1.42
N THR A 86 23.70 9.25 -2.33
CA THR A 86 23.29 9.83 -3.63
C THR A 86 21.78 9.76 -3.77
N VAL A 87 21.13 10.90 -4.07
CA VAL A 87 19.66 10.98 -4.14
C VAL A 87 19.12 10.30 -5.38
N GLN A 88 19.72 10.56 -6.55
CA GLN A 88 19.31 9.96 -7.81
C GLN A 88 20.50 9.82 -8.78
N ASN A 89 20.44 8.78 -9.61
CA ASN A 89 21.37 8.51 -10.71
C ASN A 89 20.56 7.87 -11.83
N CYS A 90 19.86 8.74 -12.57
CA CYS A 90 18.82 8.35 -13.50
C CYS A 90 19.19 8.76 -14.93
N ASP A 91 19.17 7.79 -15.85
CA ASP A 91 19.22 7.97 -17.29
C ASP A 91 18.06 7.20 -17.93
N LEU A 92 17.03 7.95 -18.32
CA LEU A 92 15.84 7.40 -18.97
C LEU A 92 16.14 6.79 -20.35
N LYS A 93 17.14 7.30 -21.06
CA LYS A 93 17.50 6.78 -22.41
C LYS A 93 18.13 5.40 -22.29
N GLN A 94 18.87 5.15 -21.21
CA GLN A 94 19.51 3.86 -20.93
C GLN A 94 18.65 2.93 -20.05
N GLY A 95 17.48 3.38 -19.59
CA GLY A 95 16.66 2.63 -18.64
C GLY A 95 17.32 2.46 -17.26
N LYS A 96 18.34 3.25 -16.94
CA LYS A 96 19.06 3.19 -15.67
C LYS A 96 18.39 4.13 -14.68
N ILE A 97 17.59 3.61 -13.76
CA ILE A 97 16.88 4.42 -12.76
C ILE A 97 17.30 3.94 -11.36
N LYS A 98 18.07 4.79 -10.66
CA LYS A 98 18.49 4.51 -9.29
C LYS A 98 18.18 5.70 -8.40
N TRP A 99 17.54 5.42 -7.27
CA TRP A 99 17.20 6.39 -6.25
C TRP A 99 17.81 5.96 -4.92
N PHE A 100 18.28 6.94 -4.15
CA PHE A 100 18.80 6.78 -2.80
C PHE A 100 19.93 5.72 -2.71
N GLU A 101 20.93 5.81 -3.61
CA GLU A 101 22.05 4.87 -3.64
C GLU A 101 22.85 4.91 -2.32
N GLY A 102 23.29 3.73 -1.89
CA GLY A 102 23.91 3.48 -0.58
C GLY A 102 22.91 3.37 0.57
N GLY A 103 21.65 3.76 0.36
CA GLY A 103 20.61 3.68 1.37
C GLY A 103 20.13 2.25 1.61
N GLN A 104 19.99 1.88 2.88
CA GLN A 104 19.34 0.63 3.27
C GLN A 104 18.17 0.94 4.20
N LEU A 105 17.01 0.34 3.93
CA LEU A 105 15.82 0.44 4.77
C LEU A 105 15.05 -0.88 4.72
N ASN A 106 14.09 -1.03 5.64
CA ASN A 106 13.08 -2.07 5.55
C ASN A 106 11.69 -1.42 5.46
N VAL A 107 10.90 -1.82 4.45
CA VAL A 107 9.54 -1.28 4.25
C VAL A 107 8.65 -1.60 5.43
N SER A 108 8.70 -2.84 5.95
CA SER A 108 7.84 -3.21 7.07
C SER A 108 8.17 -2.44 8.35
N VAL A 109 9.44 -2.10 8.58
CA VAL A 109 9.84 -1.25 9.72
C VAL A 109 9.26 0.16 9.60
N ASN A 110 9.28 0.71 8.39
CA ASN A 110 8.69 2.02 8.09
C ASN A 110 7.15 1.99 8.17
N CYS A 111 6.51 0.89 7.80
CA CYS A 111 5.05 0.78 7.81
C CYS A 111 4.48 0.38 9.18
N VAL A 112 5.23 -0.31 10.04
CA VAL A 112 4.69 -0.90 11.27
C VAL A 112 5.54 -0.57 12.49
N ASP A 113 6.80 -1.04 12.53
CA ASP A 113 7.61 -1.03 13.75
C ASP A 113 7.78 0.38 14.33
N ARG A 114 8.08 1.39 13.51
CA ARG A 114 8.22 2.79 13.98
C ARG A 114 6.93 3.35 14.61
N HIS A 115 5.77 2.88 14.15
CA HIS A 115 4.47 3.30 14.68
C HIS A 115 4.14 2.55 15.97
N VAL A 116 4.52 1.27 16.09
CA VAL A 116 4.43 0.52 17.35
C VAL A 116 5.26 1.18 18.45
N HIS A 117 6.44 1.71 18.14
CA HIS A 117 7.28 2.39 19.14
C HIS A 117 6.65 3.67 19.72
N THR A 118 5.73 4.32 19.00
CA THR A 118 5.17 5.62 19.39
C THR A 118 3.70 5.54 19.80
N CYS A 119 2.91 4.70 19.14
CA CYS A 119 1.46 4.58 19.33
C CYS A 119 0.98 3.14 19.05
N PRO A 120 1.38 2.16 19.88
CA PRO A 120 1.12 0.74 19.61
C PRO A 120 -0.37 0.36 19.55
N GLU A 121 -1.21 1.06 20.32
CA GLU A 121 -2.67 0.84 20.37
C GLU A 121 -3.44 1.57 19.27
N ARG A 122 -2.77 2.42 18.49
CA ARG A 122 -3.43 3.12 17.40
C ARG A 122 -3.90 2.09 16.37
N VAL A 123 -5.15 2.24 15.93
CA VAL A 123 -5.72 1.44 14.84
C VAL A 123 -4.89 1.65 13.58
N ALA A 124 -4.33 0.57 13.06
CA ALA A 124 -3.55 0.53 11.82
C ALA A 124 -4.44 0.17 10.63
N LEU A 125 -5.35 -0.80 10.82
CA LEU A 125 -6.28 -1.26 9.80
C LEU A 125 -7.71 -1.27 10.34
N ILE A 126 -8.64 -0.86 9.49
CA ILE A 126 -10.07 -1.08 9.66
C ILE A 126 -10.48 -1.98 8.50
N TRP A 127 -10.91 -3.20 8.82
CA TRP A 127 -11.38 -4.16 7.84
C TRP A 127 -12.90 -4.24 7.91
N GLU A 128 -13.56 -3.60 6.95
CA GLU A 128 -14.98 -3.75 6.71
C GLU A 128 -15.20 -5.09 5.99
N ARG A 129 -15.85 -6.02 6.68
CA ARG A 129 -16.22 -7.32 6.13
C ARG A 129 -17.46 -7.18 5.24
N ASP A 130 -17.74 -8.22 4.46
CA ASP A 130 -18.87 -8.22 3.52
C ASP A 130 -20.22 -8.04 4.21
N GLU A 131 -20.36 -8.54 5.45
CA GLU A 131 -21.55 -8.35 6.27
C GLU A 131 -21.51 -6.99 6.98
N PRO A 132 -22.50 -6.09 6.75
CA PRO A 132 -22.52 -4.78 7.38
C PRO A 132 -22.46 -4.84 8.92
N GLY A 133 -21.67 -3.96 9.53
CA GLY A 133 -21.52 -3.88 10.99
C GLY A 133 -20.65 -4.96 11.61
N THR A 134 -19.88 -5.69 10.79
CA THR A 134 -18.92 -6.70 11.27
C THR A 134 -17.47 -6.25 11.08
N GLU A 135 -17.21 -4.94 11.19
CA GLU A 135 -15.85 -4.41 11.04
C GLU A 135 -14.88 -4.94 12.10
N VAL A 136 -13.65 -5.21 11.65
CA VAL A 136 -12.55 -5.62 12.52
C VAL A 136 -11.51 -4.51 12.51
N THR A 137 -11.14 -4.05 13.69
CA THR A 137 -10.01 -3.13 13.85
C THR A 137 -8.75 -3.90 14.25
N ILE A 138 -7.61 -3.54 13.63
CA ILE A 138 -6.30 -4.10 13.98
C ILE A 138 -5.39 -2.97 14.38
N THR A 139 -4.83 -3.04 15.59
CA THR A 139 -3.84 -2.07 16.09
C THR A 139 -2.47 -2.29 15.47
N TYR A 140 -1.58 -1.30 15.53
CA TYR A 140 -0.20 -1.45 15.09
C TYR A 140 0.51 -2.61 15.81
N ARG A 141 0.25 -2.82 17.11
CA ARG A 141 0.82 -3.96 17.85
C ARG A 141 0.38 -5.30 17.27
N GLN A 142 -0.93 -5.48 17.06
CA GLN A 142 -1.48 -6.72 16.51
C GLN A 142 -0.96 -6.97 15.08
N LEU A 143 -0.88 -5.92 14.27
CA LEU A 143 -0.32 -6.02 12.92
C LEU A 143 1.15 -6.45 12.96
N LEU A 144 1.97 -5.87 13.84
CA LEU A 144 3.37 -6.27 14.01
C LEU A 144 3.49 -7.74 14.41
N GLU A 145 2.70 -8.18 15.39
CA GLU A 145 2.71 -9.57 15.86
C GLU A 145 2.39 -10.55 14.73
N LEU A 146 1.31 -10.31 13.99
CA LEU A 146 0.92 -11.12 12.82
C LEU A 146 2.03 -11.15 11.77
N THR A 147 2.60 -9.98 11.48
CA THR A 147 3.62 -9.85 10.44
C THR A 147 4.91 -10.58 10.82
N CYS A 148 5.33 -10.51 12.09
CA CYS A 148 6.49 -11.23 12.61
C CYS A 148 6.27 -12.75 12.63
N ARG A 149 5.08 -13.21 13.02
CA ARG A 149 4.71 -14.63 13.00
C ARG A 149 4.78 -15.20 11.58
N LEU A 150 4.19 -14.50 10.60
CA LEU A 150 4.24 -14.89 9.19
C LEU A 150 5.67 -14.87 8.64
N GLY A 151 6.45 -13.82 8.91
CA GLY A 151 7.84 -13.74 8.46
C GLY A 151 8.69 -14.90 8.99
N ASN A 152 8.52 -15.26 10.27
CA ASN A 152 9.21 -16.41 10.86
C ASN A 152 8.73 -17.74 10.28
N LEU A 153 7.44 -17.88 9.98
CA LEU A 153 6.90 -19.05 9.28
C LEU A 153 7.53 -19.19 7.89
N PHE A 154 7.58 -18.12 7.09
CA PHE A 154 8.14 -18.15 5.74
C PHE A 154 9.62 -18.55 5.75
N ARG A 155 10.41 -18.02 6.69
CA ARG A 155 11.80 -18.45 6.88
C ARG A 155 11.92 -19.93 7.25
N ARG A 156 11.05 -20.43 8.14
CA ARG A 156 11.05 -21.86 8.50
C ARG A 156 10.67 -22.76 7.33
N LEU A 157 9.85 -22.27 6.40
CA LEU A 157 9.51 -22.95 5.14
C LEU A 157 10.60 -22.82 4.08
N GLY A 158 11.73 -22.19 4.39
CA GLY A 158 12.91 -22.13 3.54
C GLY A 158 13.06 -20.85 2.71
N VAL A 159 12.14 -19.89 2.82
CA VAL A 159 12.19 -18.66 2.01
C VAL A 159 13.38 -17.79 2.39
N ARG A 160 14.15 -17.39 1.37
CA ARG A 160 15.35 -16.54 1.47
C ARG A 160 15.09 -15.14 0.91
N GLN A 161 16.02 -14.23 1.20
CA GLN A 161 16.01 -12.89 0.62
C GLN A 161 16.12 -12.98 -0.92
N GLY A 162 15.30 -12.20 -1.62
CA GLY A 162 15.22 -12.19 -3.08
C GLY A 162 14.26 -13.23 -3.68
N GLU A 163 13.81 -14.21 -2.90
CA GLU A 163 12.87 -15.21 -3.41
C GLU A 163 11.44 -14.69 -3.48
N CYS A 164 10.68 -15.21 -4.45
CA CYS A 164 9.30 -14.82 -4.69
C CYS A 164 8.30 -15.67 -3.86
N ILE A 165 7.35 -15.00 -3.20
CA ILE A 165 6.18 -15.63 -2.56
C ILE A 165 4.92 -15.19 -3.31
N THR A 166 4.13 -16.13 -3.83
CA THR A 166 2.83 -15.80 -4.42
C THR A 166 1.75 -15.78 -3.35
N LEU A 167 1.00 -14.68 -3.30
CA LEU A 167 -0.12 -14.46 -2.39
C LEU A 167 -1.43 -14.45 -3.18
N TYR A 168 -2.24 -15.50 -3.03
CA TYR A 168 -3.59 -15.62 -3.57
C TYR A 168 -4.61 -15.54 -2.44
N LEU A 169 -4.80 -14.32 -1.93
CA LEU A 169 -5.56 -14.05 -0.72
C LEU A 169 -6.65 -12.98 -0.98
N PRO A 170 -7.79 -13.01 -0.27
CA PRO A 170 -8.80 -11.95 -0.32
C PRO A 170 -8.28 -10.64 0.30
N PRO A 171 -8.96 -9.49 0.10
CA PRO A 171 -8.57 -8.23 0.72
C PRO A 171 -8.91 -8.21 2.23
N CYS A 172 -8.08 -8.86 3.04
CA CYS A 172 -8.22 -8.92 4.50
C CYS A 172 -6.91 -8.55 5.20
N PRO A 173 -6.92 -8.30 6.53
CA PRO A 173 -5.72 -7.92 7.27
C PRO A 173 -4.58 -8.94 7.20
N LEU A 174 -4.91 -10.23 7.05
CA LEU A 174 -3.91 -11.29 6.84
C LEU A 174 -3.09 -11.04 5.57
N THR A 175 -3.71 -10.54 4.50
CA THR A 175 -3.04 -10.22 3.23
C THR A 175 -2.06 -9.07 3.40
N VAL A 176 -2.45 -8.03 4.14
CA VAL A 176 -1.56 -6.91 4.47
C VAL A 176 -0.37 -7.41 5.31
N ALA A 177 -0.63 -8.22 6.33
CA ALA A 177 0.42 -8.84 7.14
C ALA A 177 1.32 -9.77 6.31
N ALA A 178 0.79 -10.52 5.34
CA ALA A 178 1.59 -11.38 4.47
C ALA A 178 2.52 -10.58 3.56
N MET A 179 2.04 -9.47 2.97
CA MET A 179 2.87 -8.57 2.16
C MET A 179 3.99 -7.94 3.00
N LEU A 180 3.66 -7.43 4.19
CA LEU A 180 4.64 -6.84 5.10
C LEU A 180 5.63 -7.89 5.64
N ALA A 181 5.21 -9.15 5.79
CA ALA A 181 6.08 -10.25 6.20
C ALA A 181 7.10 -10.58 5.11
N CYS A 182 6.68 -10.61 3.83
CA CYS A 182 7.59 -10.75 2.69
C CYS A 182 8.63 -9.61 2.70
N ALA A 183 8.17 -8.36 2.81
CA ALA A 183 9.05 -7.20 2.88
C ALA A 183 10.02 -7.23 4.07
N ARG A 184 9.59 -7.76 5.23
CA ARG A 184 10.44 -7.88 6.43
C ARG A 184 11.59 -8.87 6.25
N ILE A 185 11.35 -9.98 5.55
CA ILE A 185 12.40 -10.99 5.32
C ILE A 185 13.18 -10.76 4.03
N GLY A 186 12.84 -9.71 3.27
CA GLY A 186 13.48 -9.39 1.99
C GLY A 186 13.01 -10.29 0.84
N ALA A 187 11.86 -10.96 0.98
CA ALA A 187 11.22 -11.71 -0.09
C ALA A 187 10.37 -10.78 -0.97
N ILE A 188 10.14 -11.20 -2.22
CA ILE A 188 9.35 -10.47 -3.21
C ILE A 188 7.93 -11.03 -3.19
N HIS A 189 6.92 -10.21 -2.85
CA HIS A 189 5.53 -10.66 -2.86
C HIS A 189 4.88 -10.49 -4.25
N ASN A 190 4.45 -11.60 -4.86
CA ASN A 190 3.64 -11.63 -6.07
C ASN A 190 2.16 -11.76 -5.69
N VAL A 191 1.44 -10.63 -5.67
CA VAL A 191 0.03 -10.60 -5.24
C VAL A 191 -0.87 -10.88 -6.43
N VAL A 192 -1.68 -11.94 -6.33
CA VAL A 192 -2.64 -12.33 -7.37
C VAL A 192 -4.05 -12.16 -6.82
N PHE A 193 -4.87 -11.37 -7.53
CA PHE A 193 -6.24 -11.12 -7.14
C PHE A 193 -7.06 -12.42 -7.08
N ALA A 194 -7.76 -12.63 -5.95
CA ALA A 194 -8.51 -13.84 -5.66
C ALA A 194 -9.70 -14.14 -6.60
N GLY A 195 -10.02 -13.24 -7.54
CA GLY A 195 -11.03 -13.45 -8.57
C GLY A 195 -10.50 -13.85 -9.93
N PHE A 196 -9.19 -14.09 -10.09
CA PHE A 196 -8.61 -14.57 -11.35
C PHE A 196 -8.91 -16.05 -11.61
N SER A 197 -8.89 -16.45 -12.88
CA SER A 197 -8.99 -17.86 -13.25
C SER A 197 -7.74 -18.64 -12.84
N ALA A 198 -7.85 -19.96 -12.80
CA ALA A 198 -6.73 -20.84 -12.46
C ALA A 198 -5.57 -20.69 -13.46
N GLU A 199 -5.87 -20.49 -14.74
CA GLU A 199 -4.88 -20.27 -15.80
C GLU A 199 -4.10 -18.96 -15.56
N ALA A 200 -4.83 -17.88 -15.25
CA ALA A 200 -4.23 -16.58 -14.96
C ALA A 200 -3.35 -16.61 -13.69
N LEU A 201 -3.72 -17.41 -12.68
CA LEU A 201 -2.89 -17.65 -11.49
C LEU A 201 -1.63 -18.45 -11.86
N ALA A 202 -1.78 -19.53 -12.61
CA ALA A 202 -0.67 -20.39 -13.01
C ALA A 202 0.38 -19.65 -13.87
N GLU A 203 -0.05 -18.77 -14.76
CA GLU A 203 0.84 -17.91 -15.55
C GLU A 203 1.69 -17.00 -14.68
N ARG A 204 1.10 -16.32 -13.69
CA ARG A 204 1.83 -15.42 -12.78
C ARG A 204 2.80 -16.16 -11.87
N ILE A 205 2.46 -17.37 -11.45
CA ILE A 205 3.36 -18.22 -10.66
C ILE A 205 4.58 -18.64 -11.50
N ARG A 206 4.37 -18.95 -12.78
CA ARG A 206 5.46 -19.34 -13.71
C ARG A 206 6.37 -18.16 -14.03
N ASP A 207 5.79 -16.98 -14.27
CA ASP A 207 6.55 -15.75 -14.58
C ASP A 207 7.42 -15.29 -13.40
N GLY A 208 6.96 -15.50 -12.16
CA GLY A 208 7.75 -15.28 -10.95
C GLY A 208 8.83 -16.34 -10.68
N GLU A 209 9.38 -16.96 -11.73
CA GLU A 209 10.40 -18.04 -11.72
C GLU A 209 10.05 -19.26 -10.86
N GLY A 210 8.76 -19.51 -10.63
CA GLY A 210 8.30 -20.55 -9.72
C GLY A 210 8.47 -20.12 -8.26
N SER A 211 7.44 -19.50 -7.70
CA SER A 211 7.47 -19.01 -6.31
C SER A 211 7.91 -20.09 -5.32
N ALA A 212 8.86 -19.72 -4.46
CA ALA A 212 9.38 -20.56 -3.38
C ALA A 212 8.27 -20.99 -2.41
N LEU A 213 7.26 -20.13 -2.23
CA LEU A 213 6.06 -20.40 -1.44
C LEU A 213 4.82 -19.86 -2.15
N LYS A 214 3.70 -20.60 -2.07
CA LYS A 214 2.38 -20.14 -2.50
C LYS A 214 1.43 -20.18 -1.31
N ILE A 215 0.71 -19.08 -1.09
CA ILE A 215 -0.23 -18.94 0.01
C ILE A 215 -1.61 -18.68 -0.57
N SER A 216 -2.58 -19.49 -0.16
CA SER A 216 -3.98 -19.31 -0.49
C SER A 216 -4.85 -19.56 0.73
N THR A 217 -5.99 -18.87 0.82
CA THR A 217 -7.06 -19.30 1.72
C THR A 217 -7.91 -20.35 1.01
N SER A 218 -8.30 -21.44 1.69
CA SER A 218 -9.54 -22.11 1.32
C SER A 218 -10.66 -21.06 1.46
N GLY A 219 -11.68 -21.04 0.61
CA GLY A 219 -12.75 -20.02 0.63
C GLY A 219 -13.58 -19.92 1.92
N SER A 220 -13.15 -20.56 3.01
CA SER A 220 -13.63 -20.37 4.37
C SER A 220 -12.87 -19.19 5.00
N GLU A 221 -13.61 -18.19 5.46
CA GLU A 221 -13.11 -17.03 6.19
C GLU A 221 -12.07 -17.45 7.24
N PRO A 222 -10.87 -16.83 7.29
CA PRO A 222 -9.89 -17.18 8.32
C PRO A 222 -10.46 -16.79 9.68
N ALA A 223 -10.88 -17.79 10.45
CA ALA A 223 -11.25 -17.62 11.85
C ALA A 223 -10.00 -17.13 12.60
N LEU A 224 -9.89 -15.81 12.79
CA LEU A 224 -9.07 -15.26 13.87
C LEU A 224 -9.68 -15.84 15.14
N ALA A 225 -9.04 -16.87 15.69
CA ALA A 225 -9.49 -17.51 16.91
C ALA A 225 -9.70 -16.43 17.99
N PRO A 226 -10.81 -16.49 18.76
CA PRO A 226 -10.97 -15.61 19.89
C PRO A 226 -9.78 -15.77 20.83
N GLN A 227 -9.26 -14.64 21.30
CA GLN A 227 -8.29 -14.65 22.39
C GLN A 227 -9.06 -14.98 23.67
N ASP A 228 -8.96 -16.24 24.09
CA ASP A 228 -9.23 -16.66 25.46
C ASP A 228 -7.95 -16.55 26.30
#